data_AF-V5SH80-F1
#
_entry.id   AF-V5SH80-F1
#
_cell.length_a   1.000
_cell.length_b   1.000
_cell.length_c   1.000
_cell.angle_alpha   90.00
_cell.angle_beta   90.00
_cell.angle_gamma   90.00
#
_symmetry.space_group_name_H-M   'P 1'
#
loop_
_entity.id
_entity.type
_entity.pdbx_description
1 polymer ?
#
loop_
_entity_poly.entity_id
_entity_poly.type
_entity_poly.pdbx_seq_one_letter_code
_entity_poly.pdbx_strand_id
1 'polypeptide(L)'
;MAATEPQPHGNFIAFLVREKEPGDKRPMFEGRLSLPDEPKVEYAFPLFGHEYTDPKTGEVMTMFNGSTDPVSLNAAPMDQIAALLKGADTTTALASVGSLQLRPRQLVLFPNRFKDEAPEKDRPHYWGAYNHTRNDAVLRIGAWLRKDRYGRAMFGGATSYPLPGKSEVEQQDATLTIAELEAQGVVSRGMPEKAKKRSGGRGE
;
A
#
# COMPACT_ATOMS: atom_id res chain seq x y z
N MET A 1 24.93 -10.90 19.87
CA MET A 1 24.07 -9.90 19.20
C MET A 1 23.11 -10.70 18.33
N ALA A 2 21.83 -10.76 18.69
CA ALA A 2 20.85 -11.47 17.88
C ALA A 2 20.75 -10.74 16.54
N ALA A 3 21.00 -11.45 15.44
CA ALA A 3 20.71 -10.92 14.12
C ALA A 3 19.21 -10.63 14.09
N THR A 4 18.83 -9.36 13.94
CA THR A 4 17.44 -8.98 13.75
C THR A 4 17.00 -9.63 12.46
N GLU A 5 16.18 -10.68 12.54
CA GLU A 5 15.61 -11.28 11.34
C GLU A 5 14.88 -10.18 10.56
N PRO A 6 15.11 -10.08 9.24
CA PRO A 6 14.46 -9.06 8.43
C PRO A 6 12.95 -9.21 8.58
N GLN A 7 12.29 -8.14 9.01
CA GLN A 7 10.84 -8.15 9.19
C GLN A 7 10.19 -8.57 7.87
N PRO A 8 9.17 -9.45 7.88
CA PRO A 8 8.42 -9.75 6.66
C PRO A 8 7.75 -8.48 6.15
N HIS A 9 7.63 -8.37 4.82
CA HIS A 9 6.97 -7.25 4.15
C HIS A 9 5.97 -7.76 3.13
N GLY A 10 4.81 -7.11 3.07
CA GLY A 10 3.86 -7.28 1.97
C GLY A 10 4.06 -6.20 0.92
N ASN A 11 3.39 -6.35 -0.21
CA ASN A 11 3.44 -5.40 -1.32
C ASN A 11 2.34 -4.36 -1.18
N PHE A 12 2.58 -3.15 -1.66
CA PHE A 12 1.58 -2.10 -1.86
C PHE A 12 1.80 -1.44 -3.21
N ILE A 13 0.81 -1.52 -4.11
CA ILE A 13 0.89 -0.87 -5.41
C ILE A 13 -0.46 -0.30 -5.81
N ALA A 14 -0.48 0.93 -6.31
CA ALA A 14 -1.69 1.56 -6.83
C ALA A 14 -1.40 2.42 -8.05
N PHE A 15 -2.21 2.31 -9.09
CA PHE A 15 -2.06 3.04 -10.34
C PHE A 15 -3.14 4.11 -10.46
N LEU A 16 -2.80 5.25 -11.05
CA LEU A 16 -3.77 6.29 -11.35
C LEU A 16 -4.87 5.72 -12.27
N VAL A 17 -6.13 5.91 -11.88
CA VAL A 17 -7.28 5.44 -12.68
C VAL A 17 -7.25 6.13 -14.04
N ARG A 18 -7.21 5.32 -15.11
CA ARG A 18 -7.00 5.79 -16.49
C ARG A 18 -8.04 6.81 -16.95
N GLU A 19 -9.26 6.64 -16.48
CA GLU A 19 -10.42 7.44 -16.87
C GLU A 19 -10.84 8.39 -15.74
N LYS A 20 -9.90 8.76 -14.86
CA LYS A 20 -10.14 9.80 -13.86
C LYS A 20 -10.14 11.16 -14.56
N GLU A 21 -11.23 11.88 -14.42
CA GLU A 21 -11.40 13.27 -14.85
C GLU A 21 -11.46 14.21 -13.63
N PRO A 22 -11.07 15.49 -13.81
CA PRO A 22 -11.27 16.50 -12.79
C PRO A 22 -12.74 16.61 -12.38
N GLY A 23 -13.01 16.59 -11.07
CA GLY A 23 -14.37 16.72 -10.53
C GLY A 23 -15.22 15.44 -10.51
N ASP A 24 -14.78 14.33 -11.13
CA ASP A 24 -15.52 13.07 -11.01
C ASP A 24 -15.38 12.44 -9.60
N LYS A 25 -16.29 11.51 -9.26
CA LYS A 25 -16.34 10.79 -7.97
C LYS A 25 -15.59 9.44 -7.97
N ARG A 26 -14.86 9.11 -9.03
CA ARG A 26 -14.08 7.88 -9.14
C ARG A 26 -12.88 7.94 -8.20
N PRO A 27 -12.37 6.79 -7.73
CA PRO A 27 -11.12 6.76 -7.00
C PRO A 27 -9.99 7.38 -7.84
N MET A 28 -9.04 8.04 -7.19
CA MET A 28 -7.85 8.57 -7.86
C MET A 28 -6.92 7.44 -8.27
N PHE A 29 -6.73 6.45 -7.39
CA PHE A 29 -5.90 5.29 -7.67
C PHE A 29 -6.66 4.00 -7.41
N GLU A 30 -6.33 2.96 -8.16
CA GLU A 30 -6.76 1.59 -7.90
C GLU A 30 -5.53 0.72 -7.76
N GLY A 31 -5.56 -0.16 -6.75
CA GLY A 31 -4.38 -0.88 -6.33
C GLY A 31 -4.68 -2.23 -5.74
N ARG A 32 -3.59 -2.85 -5.31
CA ARG A 32 -3.58 -4.11 -4.58
C ARG A 32 -2.51 -4.08 -3.51
N LEU A 33 -2.80 -4.71 -2.39
CA LEU A 33 -1.84 -4.88 -1.30
C LEU A 33 -1.81 -6.34 -0.85
N SER A 34 -0.69 -6.77 -0.30
CA SER A 34 -0.58 -8.04 0.42
C SER A 34 -0.18 -7.82 1.86
N LEU A 35 -0.45 -8.80 2.72
CA LEU A 35 -0.04 -8.77 4.11
C LEU A 35 1.41 -9.26 4.24
N PRO A 36 2.17 -8.83 5.26
CA PRO A 36 3.54 -9.29 5.45
C PRO A 36 3.70 -10.81 5.55
N ASP A 37 2.77 -11.47 6.24
CA ASP A 37 2.79 -12.93 6.43
C ASP A 37 2.29 -13.70 5.20
N GLU A 38 1.58 -13.03 4.28
CA GLU A 38 0.94 -13.64 3.12
C GLU A 38 1.22 -12.83 1.84
N PRO A 39 2.49 -12.68 1.43
CA PRO A 39 2.88 -11.76 0.36
C PRO A 39 2.28 -12.11 -1.01
N LYS A 40 1.81 -13.35 -1.20
CA LYS A 40 1.15 -13.86 -2.42
C LYS A 40 -0.36 -13.65 -2.43
N VAL A 41 -0.96 -13.29 -1.30
CA VAL A 41 -2.41 -13.04 -1.17
C VAL A 41 -2.62 -11.55 -1.32
N GLU A 42 -3.28 -11.14 -2.40
CA GLU A 42 -3.43 -9.73 -2.75
C GLU A 42 -4.90 -9.30 -2.63
N TYR A 43 -5.15 -8.16 -2.00
CA TYR A 43 -6.47 -7.56 -1.86
C TYR A 43 -6.55 -6.29 -2.69
N ALA A 44 -7.56 -6.18 -3.54
CA ALA A 44 -7.83 -4.96 -4.28
C ALA A 44 -8.29 -3.84 -3.35
N PHE A 45 -7.99 -2.59 -3.70
CA PHE A 45 -8.54 -1.41 -3.05
C PHE A 45 -8.61 -0.22 -4.01
N PRO A 46 -9.64 0.62 -3.86
CA PRO A 46 -9.65 1.99 -4.38
C PRO A 46 -9.01 2.97 -3.38
N LEU A 47 -8.40 4.03 -3.88
CA LEU A 47 -7.95 5.19 -3.10
C LEU A 47 -8.65 6.47 -3.56
N PHE A 48 -9.32 7.14 -2.63
CA PHE A 48 -9.92 8.45 -2.84
C PHE A 48 -9.01 9.53 -2.26
N GLY A 49 -8.75 10.57 -3.04
CA GLY A 49 -7.96 11.72 -2.61
C GLY A 49 -8.81 12.75 -1.89
N HIS A 50 -8.30 13.29 -0.80
CA HIS A 50 -8.92 14.36 -0.03
C HIS A 50 -7.89 15.44 0.25
N GLU A 51 -8.24 16.69 -0.05
CA GLU A 51 -7.44 17.83 0.34
C GLU A 51 -7.79 18.26 1.76
N TYR A 52 -6.77 18.65 2.52
CA TYR A 52 -6.93 19.27 3.82
C TYR A 52 -5.85 20.33 4.02
N THR A 53 -6.18 21.38 4.75
CA THR A 53 -5.19 22.37 5.16
C THR A 53 -4.50 21.88 6.42
N ASP A 54 -3.17 21.80 6.40
CA ASP A 54 -2.39 21.49 7.59
C ASP A 54 -2.56 22.64 8.60
N PRO A 55 -3.13 22.40 9.79
CA PRO A 55 -3.33 23.47 10.77
C PRO A 55 -2.01 24.06 11.30
N LYS A 56 -0.88 23.35 11.13
CA LYS A 56 0.43 23.83 11.59
C LYS A 56 1.15 24.73 10.57
N THR A 57 1.10 24.36 9.28
CA THR A 57 1.84 25.07 8.23
C THR A 57 0.95 25.95 7.35
N GLY A 58 -0.36 25.72 7.35
CA GLY A 58 -1.31 26.37 6.44
C GLY A 58 -1.28 25.82 5.01
N GLU A 59 -0.47 24.80 4.73
CA GLU A 59 -0.33 24.22 3.39
C GLU A 59 -1.50 23.28 3.07
N VAL A 60 -1.95 23.29 1.82
CA VAL A 60 -2.91 22.30 1.33
C VAL A 60 -2.18 20.99 1.04
N MET A 61 -2.56 19.96 1.78
CA MET A 61 -2.01 18.62 1.68
C MET A 61 -3.08 17.66 1.15
N THR A 62 -2.64 16.62 0.46
CA THR A 62 -3.53 15.55 -0.02
C THR A 62 -3.35 14.32 0.87
N MET A 63 -4.43 13.79 1.42
CA MET A 63 -4.46 12.46 2.03
C MET A 63 -5.24 11.50 1.12
N PHE A 64 -4.98 10.20 1.27
CA PHE A 64 -5.74 9.17 0.56
C PHE A 64 -6.40 8.23 1.55
N ASN A 65 -7.63 7.82 1.29
CA ASN A 65 -8.29 6.76 2.04
C ASN A 65 -8.89 5.71 1.11
N GLY A 66 -9.11 4.52 1.64
CA GLY A 66 -9.62 3.41 0.87
C GLY A 66 -10.13 2.29 1.77
N SER A 67 -10.65 1.25 1.16
CA SER A 67 -10.97 0.02 1.87
C SER A 67 -10.67 -1.17 0.97
N THR A 68 -10.05 -2.20 1.51
CA THR A 68 -9.78 -3.39 0.70
C THR A 68 -11.04 -4.22 0.50
N ASP A 69 -11.07 -4.94 -0.60
CA ASP A 69 -12.04 -6.00 -0.81
C ASP A 69 -11.90 -7.07 0.29
N PRO A 70 -13.00 -7.73 0.68
CA PRO A 70 -12.96 -8.80 1.67
C PRO A 70 -12.33 -10.09 1.14
N VAL A 71 -12.05 -10.14 -0.17
CA VAL A 71 -11.61 -11.33 -0.87
C VAL A 71 -10.28 -11.06 -1.56
N SER A 72 -9.39 -12.06 -1.53
CA SER A 72 -8.15 -12.03 -2.30
C SER A 72 -8.43 -12.11 -3.80
N LEU A 73 -7.73 -11.28 -4.58
CA LEU A 73 -7.71 -11.31 -6.04
C LEU A 73 -7.22 -12.64 -6.60
N ASN A 74 -6.40 -13.35 -5.83
CA ASN A 74 -5.78 -14.61 -6.23
C ASN A 74 -6.58 -15.84 -5.76
N ALA A 75 -7.71 -15.64 -5.07
CA ALA A 75 -8.60 -16.74 -4.68
C ALA A 75 -9.31 -17.35 -5.91
N ALA A 76 -9.64 -18.63 -5.84
CA ALA A 76 -10.37 -19.30 -6.92
C ALA A 76 -11.76 -18.66 -7.10
N PRO A 77 -12.32 -18.60 -8.32
CA PRO A 77 -13.57 -17.87 -8.58
C PRO A 77 -14.74 -18.25 -7.66
N MET A 78 -14.88 -19.55 -7.36
CA MET A 78 -15.93 -20.03 -6.45
C MET A 78 -15.71 -19.58 -5.00
N ASP A 79 -14.47 -19.48 -4.55
CA ASP A 79 -14.15 -18.98 -3.21
C ASP A 79 -14.47 -17.50 -3.09
N GLN A 80 -14.26 -16.73 -4.18
CA GLN A 80 -14.63 -15.32 -4.21
C GLN A 80 -16.14 -15.14 -4.06
N ILE A 81 -16.92 -15.91 -4.83
CA ILE A 81 -18.38 -15.89 -4.74
C ILE A 81 -18.84 -16.32 -3.34
N ALA A 82 -18.29 -17.40 -2.80
CA ALA A 82 -18.65 -17.89 -1.47
C ALA A 82 -18.35 -16.87 -0.37
N ALA A 83 -17.23 -16.14 -0.46
CA ALA A 83 -16.87 -15.09 0.48
C ALA A 83 -17.81 -13.87 0.38
N LEU A 84 -18.24 -13.50 -0.83
CA LEU A 84 -19.25 -12.45 -1.02
C LEU A 84 -20.62 -12.84 -0.45
N LEU A 85 -21.00 -14.12 -0.56
CA LEU A 85 -22.27 -14.64 -0.05
C LEU A 85 -22.31 -14.74 1.49
N LYS A 86 -21.18 -14.96 2.16
CA LYS A 86 -21.11 -14.98 3.63
C LYS A 86 -21.41 -13.62 4.28
N GLY A 87 -21.37 -12.54 3.50
CA GLY A 87 -21.45 -11.17 4.03
C GLY A 87 -20.18 -10.79 4.79
N ALA A 88 -19.90 -9.48 4.87
CA ALA A 88 -18.83 -9.01 5.74
C ALA A 88 -19.24 -9.24 7.19
N ASP A 89 -18.42 -9.94 7.97
CA ASP A 89 -18.62 -10.05 9.41
C ASP A 89 -18.45 -8.65 10.02
N THR A 90 -19.57 -7.95 10.24
CA THR A 90 -19.61 -6.56 10.71
C THR A 90 -19.26 -6.43 12.20
N THR A 91 -19.00 -7.54 12.87
CA THR A 91 -18.55 -7.60 14.27
C THR A 91 -17.07 -7.26 14.44
N THR A 92 -16.34 -7.01 13.35
CA THR A 92 -14.90 -6.74 13.44
C THR A 92 -14.62 -5.37 14.05
N ALA A 93 -13.76 -5.32 15.07
CA ALA A 93 -13.50 -4.14 15.88
C ALA A 93 -12.85 -2.97 15.09
N LEU A 94 -13.16 -1.74 15.50
CA LEU A 94 -12.40 -0.56 15.12
C LEU A 94 -10.98 -0.71 15.68
N ALA A 95 -9.97 -0.56 14.82
CA ALA A 95 -8.58 -0.54 15.25
C ALA A 95 -8.12 0.90 15.42
N SER A 96 -7.31 1.18 16.43
CA SER A 96 -6.82 2.53 16.72
C SER A 96 -5.31 2.61 16.60
N VAL A 97 -4.81 3.69 15.98
CA VAL A 97 -3.38 4.05 15.94
C VAL A 97 -3.25 5.52 16.30
N GLY A 98 -2.70 5.81 17.48
CA GLY A 98 -2.71 7.16 18.02
C GLY A 98 -4.15 7.68 18.14
N SER A 99 -4.46 8.80 17.46
CA SER A 99 -5.81 9.36 17.39
C SER A 99 -6.63 8.89 16.18
N LEU A 100 -6.07 8.03 15.32
CA LEU A 100 -6.74 7.52 14.12
C LEU A 100 -7.54 6.27 14.46
N GLN A 101 -8.84 6.29 14.15
CA GLN A 101 -9.70 5.10 14.18
C GLN A 101 -9.90 4.57 12.76
N LEU A 102 -9.64 3.28 12.57
CA LEU A 102 -9.77 2.59 11.29
C LEU A 102 -10.86 1.54 11.36
N ARG A 103 -11.83 1.66 10.45
CA ARG A 103 -12.82 0.62 10.23
C ARG A 103 -12.15 -0.66 9.70
N PRO A 104 -12.81 -1.81 9.85
CA PRO A 104 -12.39 -3.05 9.22
C PRO A 104 -12.06 -2.85 7.73
N ARG A 105 -10.87 -3.30 7.32
CA ARG A 105 -10.32 -3.18 5.96
C ARG A 105 -10.03 -1.76 5.49
N GLN A 106 -10.18 -0.75 6.35
CA GLN A 106 -9.89 0.62 5.99
C GLN A 106 -8.39 0.85 5.98
N LEU A 107 -7.93 1.56 4.94
CA LEU A 107 -6.57 2.05 4.83
C LEU A 107 -6.56 3.56 4.62
N VAL A 108 -5.55 4.22 5.16
CA VAL A 108 -5.37 5.67 5.03
C VAL A 108 -3.88 5.96 4.83
N LEU A 109 -3.58 6.89 3.92
CA LEU A 109 -2.24 7.40 3.64
C LEU A 109 -2.21 8.91 3.89
N PHE A 110 -1.18 9.35 4.61
CA PHE A 110 -0.89 10.75 4.88
C PHE A 110 0.45 11.13 4.26
N PRO A 111 0.65 12.39 3.83
CA PRO A 111 1.96 12.88 3.44
C PRO A 111 2.97 12.67 4.57
N ASN A 112 4.14 12.16 4.24
CA ASN A 112 5.18 11.92 5.21
C ASN A 112 5.92 13.22 5.54
N ARG A 113 5.62 13.78 6.71
CA ARG A 113 6.25 15.03 7.19
C ARG A 113 7.71 14.87 7.60
N PHE A 114 8.16 13.64 7.84
CA PHE A 114 9.53 13.38 8.24
C PHE A 114 10.44 13.13 7.04
N LYS A 115 9.92 13.07 5.80
CA LYS A 115 10.76 12.75 4.63
C LYS A 115 11.92 13.74 4.47
N ASP A 116 11.67 15.03 4.69
CA ASP A 116 12.65 16.09 4.48
C ASP A 116 13.68 16.23 5.62
N GLU A 117 13.45 15.59 6.76
CA GLU A 117 14.40 15.61 7.88
C GLU A 117 15.65 14.77 7.63
N ALA A 118 15.56 13.78 6.72
CA ALA A 118 16.66 12.88 6.37
C ALA A 118 16.53 12.45 4.89
N PRO A 119 16.78 13.35 3.93
CA PRO A 119 16.58 13.10 2.50
C PRO A 119 17.44 11.93 1.98
N GLU A 120 18.60 11.67 2.60
CA GLU A 120 19.50 10.57 2.28
C GLU A 120 18.92 9.18 2.55
N LYS A 121 17.86 9.08 3.38
CA LYS A 121 17.22 7.81 3.74
C LYS A 121 16.14 7.37 2.76
N ASP A 122 15.85 8.16 1.73
CA ASP A 122 14.79 7.93 0.74
C ASP A 122 13.46 7.47 1.36
N ARG A 123 13.05 8.14 2.44
CA ARG A 123 11.81 7.85 3.17
C ARG A 123 10.59 7.92 2.23
N PRO A 124 9.51 7.16 2.49
CA PRO A 124 8.33 7.17 1.64
C PRO A 124 7.68 8.55 1.59
N HIS A 125 7.07 8.88 0.44
CA HIS A 125 6.31 10.12 0.24
C HIS A 125 5.04 10.15 1.10
N TYR A 126 4.43 8.99 1.28
CA TYR A 126 3.22 8.79 2.06
C TYR A 126 3.45 7.71 3.10
N TRP A 127 2.98 7.98 4.32
CA TRP A 127 2.96 7.04 5.41
C TRP A 127 1.52 6.74 5.81
N GLY A 128 1.22 5.47 6.06
CA GLY A 128 -0.15 5.05 6.21
C GLY A 128 -0.36 3.95 7.23
N ALA A 129 -1.64 3.64 7.42
CA ALA A 129 -2.12 2.62 8.33
C ALA A 129 -3.24 1.82 7.68
N TYR A 130 -3.28 0.51 7.94
CA TYR A 130 -4.29 -0.41 7.41
C TYR A 130 -4.78 -1.38 8.47
N ASN A 131 -6.10 -1.38 8.70
CA ASN A 131 -6.76 -2.34 9.57
C ASN A 131 -7.14 -3.58 8.76
N HIS A 132 -6.29 -4.62 8.79
CA HIS A 132 -6.53 -5.86 8.06
C HIS A 132 -7.41 -6.86 8.80
N THR A 133 -8.05 -6.47 9.91
CA THR A 133 -9.05 -7.23 10.66
C THR A 133 -8.57 -8.50 11.37
N ARG A 134 -7.29 -8.88 11.23
CA ARG A 134 -6.73 -10.11 11.79
C ARG A 134 -5.72 -9.75 12.88
N ASN A 135 -5.89 -10.29 14.08
CA ASN A 135 -4.96 -10.16 15.22
C ASN A 135 -4.76 -8.75 15.79
N ASP A 136 -5.75 -7.84 15.65
CA ASP A 136 -5.79 -6.47 16.21
C ASP A 136 -4.64 -5.52 15.81
N ALA A 137 -3.63 -5.99 15.09
CA ALA A 137 -2.49 -5.20 14.66
C ALA A 137 -2.84 -4.35 13.44
N VAL A 138 -2.65 -3.04 13.55
CA VAL A 138 -2.74 -2.15 12.40
C VAL A 138 -1.41 -2.16 11.65
N LEU A 139 -1.47 -2.56 10.39
CA LEU A 139 -0.31 -2.56 9.51
C LEU A 139 0.11 -1.14 9.16
N ARG A 140 1.41 -0.93 8.98
CA ARG A 140 1.98 0.28 8.43
C ARG A 140 2.14 0.15 6.93
N ILE A 141 1.98 1.27 6.23
CA ILE A 141 2.19 1.38 4.79
C ILE A 141 3.24 2.45 4.53
N GLY A 142 4.35 2.08 3.90
CA GLY A 142 5.27 3.02 3.28
C GLY A 142 5.01 3.07 1.78
N ALA A 143 4.62 4.23 1.25
CA ALA A 143 4.29 4.40 -0.16
C ALA A 143 5.08 5.54 -0.82
N TRP A 144 5.73 5.22 -1.92
CA TRP A 144 6.44 6.19 -2.76
C TRP A 144 5.61 6.51 -3.99
N LEU A 145 5.27 7.78 -4.16
CA LEU A 145 4.69 8.30 -5.39
C LEU A 145 5.78 8.40 -6.47
N ARG A 146 5.53 7.80 -7.63
CA ARG A 146 6.45 7.81 -8.78
C ARG A 146 5.69 7.74 -10.10
N LYS A 147 6.42 7.72 -11.21
CA LYS A 147 5.85 7.47 -12.54
C LYS A 147 5.94 6.00 -12.90
N ASP A 148 4.89 5.48 -13.52
CA ASP A 148 4.88 4.19 -14.16
C ASP A 148 5.64 4.24 -15.50
N ARG A 149 5.73 3.10 -16.18
CA ARG A 149 6.41 3.00 -17.49
C ARG A 149 5.78 3.87 -18.60
N TYR A 150 4.57 4.37 -18.41
CA TYR A 150 3.85 5.23 -19.34
C TYR A 150 3.86 6.70 -18.90
N GLY A 151 4.64 7.04 -17.86
CA GLY A 151 4.75 8.39 -17.34
C GLY A 151 3.59 8.81 -16.43
N ARG A 152 2.70 7.89 -16.05
CA ARG A 152 1.52 8.16 -15.21
C ARG A 152 1.86 8.00 -13.74
N ALA A 153 1.20 8.75 -12.87
CA ALA A 153 1.40 8.62 -11.43
C ALA A 153 1.03 7.20 -10.94
N MET A 154 1.85 6.65 -10.05
CA MET A 154 1.60 5.40 -9.35
C MET A 154 2.22 5.45 -7.95
N PHE A 155 1.64 4.69 -7.03
CA PHE A 155 2.28 4.33 -5.76
C PHE A 155 2.96 2.97 -5.90
N GLY A 156 4.21 2.89 -5.45
CA GLY A 156 4.89 1.63 -5.13
C GLY A 156 5.36 1.67 -3.69
N GLY A 157 5.23 0.56 -2.97
CA GLY A 157 5.51 0.54 -1.54
C GLY A 157 5.33 -0.83 -0.91
N ALA A 158 5.41 -0.85 0.42
CA ALA A 158 5.32 -2.07 1.20
C ALA A 158 4.40 -1.90 2.41
N THR A 159 3.85 -3.04 2.84
CA THR A 159 3.16 -3.17 4.12
C THR A 159 4.08 -3.86 5.13
N SER A 160 4.04 -3.43 6.40
CA SER A 160 4.82 -4.03 7.48
C SER A 160 4.04 -3.99 8.80
N TYR A 161 4.39 -4.89 9.72
CA TYR A 161 3.87 -4.80 11.09
C TYR A 161 4.52 -3.61 11.83
N PRO A 162 3.82 -2.98 12.80
CA PRO A 162 4.44 -1.96 13.63
C PRO A 162 5.57 -2.58 14.46
N LEU A 163 6.71 -1.89 14.56
CA LEU A 163 7.83 -2.33 15.39
C LEU A 163 7.53 -1.99 16.87
N PRO A 164 7.45 -2.99 17.78
CA PRO A 164 7.14 -2.75 19.18
C PRO A 164 8.15 -1.80 19.84
N GLY A 165 7.64 -0.85 20.63
CA GLY A 165 8.47 0.10 21.38
C GLY A 165 9.17 1.18 20.56
N LYS A 166 8.97 1.23 19.23
CA LYS A 166 9.52 2.28 18.37
C LYS A 166 8.50 3.38 18.08
N SER A 167 8.95 4.63 18.13
CA SER A 167 8.20 5.80 17.66
C SER A 167 7.96 5.74 16.13
N GLU A 168 7.08 6.60 15.62
CA GLU A 168 6.78 6.63 14.18
C GLU A 168 8.01 6.94 13.33
N VAL A 169 8.86 7.87 13.78
CA VAL A 169 10.11 8.22 13.09
C VAL A 169 11.08 7.03 13.07
N GLU A 170 11.21 6.33 14.21
CA GLU A 170 12.07 5.13 14.31
C GLU A 170 11.51 3.95 13.50
N GLN A 171 10.19 3.87 13.31
CA GLN A 171 9.57 2.89 12.41
C GLN A 171 9.91 3.20 10.95
N GLN A 172 9.81 4.47 10.55
CA GLN A 172 10.16 4.89 9.20
C GLN A 172 11.65 4.70 8.91
N ASP A 173 12.53 4.99 9.87
CA ASP A 173 13.97 4.79 9.74
C ASP A 173 14.39 3.33 9.67
N ALA A 174 13.60 2.45 10.28
CA ALA A 174 13.81 1.01 10.19
C ALA A 174 13.18 0.39 8.93
N THR A 175 12.40 1.16 8.16
CA THR A 175 11.78 0.67 6.93
C THR A 175 12.83 0.62 5.83
N LEU A 176 12.84 -0.48 5.09
CA LEU A 176 13.73 -0.64 3.94
C LEU A 176 13.44 0.43 2.89
N THR A 177 14.49 0.88 2.21
CA THR A 177 14.36 1.79 1.07
C THR A 177 13.60 1.12 -0.07
N ILE A 178 13.02 1.91 -0.98
CA ILE A 178 12.35 1.34 -2.15
C ILE A 178 13.29 0.49 -3.01
N ALA A 179 14.57 0.85 -3.10
CA ALA A 179 15.56 0.09 -3.86
C ALA A 179 15.80 -1.31 -3.25
N GLU A 180 15.88 -1.40 -1.93
CA GLU A 180 16.02 -2.68 -1.21
C GLU A 180 14.75 -3.53 -1.34
N LEU A 181 13.57 -2.92 -1.21
CA LEU A 181 12.28 -3.60 -1.39
C LEU A 181 12.09 -4.12 -2.82
N GLU A 182 12.57 -3.39 -3.82
CA GLU A 182 12.62 -3.84 -5.21
C GLU A 182 13.61 -5.00 -5.40
N ALA A 183 14.79 -4.92 -4.78
CA ALA A 183 15.78 -5.99 -4.83
C ALA A 183 15.29 -7.28 -4.18
N GLN A 184 14.45 -7.17 -3.14
CA GLN A 184 13.77 -8.29 -2.49
C GLN A 184 12.54 -8.79 -3.28
N GLY A 185 12.16 -8.11 -4.36
CA GLY A 185 10.97 -8.45 -5.16
C GLY A 185 9.64 -8.19 -4.44
N VAL A 186 9.66 -7.47 -3.31
CA VAL A 186 8.47 -7.09 -2.54
C VAL A 186 7.71 -5.99 -3.28
N VAL A 187 8.44 -4.98 -3.79
CA VAL A 187 7.87 -3.87 -4.56
C VAL A 187 8.01 -4.16 -6.05
N SER A 188 6.87 -4.17 -6.75
CA SER A 188 6.87 -4.26 -8.21
C SER A 188 7.28 -2.92 -8.84
N ARG A 189 8.20 -2.94 -9.81
CA ARG A 189 8.56 -1.81 -10.70
C ARG A 189 7.43 -1.33 -11.61
N GLY A 190 6.24 -1.92 -11.51
CA GLY A 190 5.12 -1.78 -12.44
C GLY A 190 4.80 -3.11 -13.13
N MET A 191 3.76 -3.15 -13.98
CA MET A 191 3.40 -4.36 -14.72
C MET A 191 4.63 -4.96 -15.42
N PRO A 192 4.80 -6.30 -15.41
CA PRO A 192 5.99 -6.94 -15.95
C PRO A 192 6.25 -6.48 -17.38
N GLU A 193 7.52 -6.18 -17.70
CA GLU A 193 7.95 -6.20 -19.09
C GLU A 193 7.53 -7.55 -19.65
N LYS A 194 6.74 -7.55 -20.73
CA LYS A 194 6.41 -8.80 -21.42
C LYS A 194 7.74 -9.51 -21.62
N ALA A 195 7.88 -10.71 -21.04
CA ALA A 195 8.99 -11.60 -21.31
C ALA A 195 9.22 -11.55 -22.82
N LYS A 196 10.40 -11.04 -23.22
CA LYS A 196 10.81 -10.90 -24.61
C LYS A 196 10.52 -12.25 -25.26
N LYS A 197 9.41 -12.35 -25.99
CA LYS A 197 9.05 -13.56 -26.73
C LYS A 197 10.16 -13.64 -27.76
N ARG A 198 11.17 -14.48 -27.50
CA ARG A 198 12.21 -14.83 -28.46
C ARG A 198 11.47 -15.40 -29.67
N SER A 199 11.20 -14.56 -30.66
CA SER A 199 10.85 -15.00 -32.00
C SER A 199 12.14 -15.52 -32.64
N GLY A 200 12.53 -16.74 -32.29
CA GLY A 200 13.36 -17.57 -33.15
C GLY A 200 12.47 -18.69 -33.65
N GLY A 201 12.30 -18.97 -34.93
CA GLY A 201 12.80 -18.36 -36.15
C GLY A 201 12.05 -19.11 -37.24
N ARG A 202 11.43 -18.38 -38.17
CA ARG A 202 10.91 -18.96 -39.40
C ARG A 202 12.02 -18.74 -40.43
N GLY A 203 12.78 -19.78 -40.70
CA GLY A 203 13.83 -19.80 -41.71
C GLY A 203 13.90 -21.20 -42.30
N GLU A 204 13.43 -21.28 -43.54
CA GLU A 204 13.56 -22.35 -44.55
C GLU A 204 12.93 -23.73 -44.27
#